data_AF-A0AAX0IV15-F1
#
_entry.id   AF-A0AAX0IV15-F1
#
_cell.length_a   1.000
_cell.length_b   1.000
_cell.length_c   1.000
_cell.angle_alpha   90.00
_cell.angle_beta   90.00
_cell.angle_gamma   90.00
#
_symmetry.space_group_name_H-M   'P 1'
#
loop_
_entity.id
_entity.type
_entity.pdbx_description
1 polymer ?
#
loop_
_entity_poly.entity_id
_entity_poly.type
_entity_poly.pdbx_seq_one_letter_code
_entity_poly.pdbx_strand_id
1 'polypeptide(L)'
;MREIQKGYGNKYSYSGKAFYCISDVYFHRLYITKTYNALSDNRSLKQLASFYEVMKRLNMEDRIIIYEKYFKYAMMRVSKDKYKNKVKIQNKYIVKEVSNVEHAKAMNITINEYKERLDRALRNYLNTLIDVVTE
;
A
#
# COMPACT_ATOMS: atom_id res chain seq x y z
N MET A 1 -1.31 8.40 -19.97
CA MET A 1 -0.97 8.03 -18.58
C MET A 1 -1.09 9.29 -17.74
N ARG A 2 -1.78 9.26 -16.58
CA ARG A 2 -2.01 10.46 -15.76
C ARG A 2 -0.69 10.99 -15.20
N GLU A 3 -0.63 12.29 -14.92
CA GLU A 3 0.54 12.91 -14.29
C GLU A 3 0.61 12.53 -12.81
N ILE A 4 1.41 11.51 -12.50
CA ILE A 4 1.67 11.04 -11.13
C ILE A 4 2.99 11.63 -10.64
N GLN A 5 2.90 12.39 -9.55
CA GLN A 5 4.05 12.96 -8.85
C GLN A 5 4.52 12.00 -7.76
N LYS A 6 5.84 11.79 -7.70
CA LYS A 6 6.50 11.03 -6.63
C LYS A 6 7.08 12.01 -5.62
N GLY A 7 6.62 11.92 -4.38
CA GLY A 7 7.14 12.66 -3.25
C GLY A 7 8.04 11.82 -2.35
N TYR A 8 8.43 12.41 -1.22
CA TYR A 8 9.26 11.75 -0.21
C TYR A 8 8.57 10.50 0.38
N GLY A 9 9.36 9.46 0.70
CA GLY A 9 8.86 8.24 1.36
C GLY A 9 7.89 7.40 0.52
N ASN A 10 8.17 7.22 -0.78
CA ASN A 10 7.31 6.47 -1.73
C ASN A 10 5.86 6.99 -1.76
N LYS A 11 5.67 8.28 -1.54
CA LYS A 11 4.36 8.92 -1.69
C LYS A 11 4.11 9.16 -3.18
N TYR A 12 3.02 8.63 -3.72
CA TYR A 12 2.59 8.92 -5.09
C TYR A 12 1.26 9.65 -5.03
N SER A 13 1.14 10.77 -5.75
CA SER A 13 -0.08 11.58 -5.79
C SER A 13 -0.40 12.03 -7.21
N TYR A 14 -1.69 12.10 -7.52
CA TYR A 14 -2.18 12.69 -8.76
C TYR A 14 -2.28 14.22 -8.64
N SER A 15 -1.77 14.95 -9.65
CA SER A 15 -1.54 16.40 -9.60
C SER A 15 -2.77 17.18 -9.09
N GLY A 16 -2.58 17.93 -7.99
CA GLY A 16 -3.56 18.87 -7.43
C GLY A 16 -4.72 18.30 -6.63
N LYS A 17 -4.95 16.97 -6.60
CA LYS A 17 -6.04 16.36 -5.81
C LYS A 17 -5.48 15.58 -4.63
N ALA A 18 -5.44 16.24 -3.47
CA ALA A 18 -4.92 15.69 -2.20
C ALA A 18 -5.55 14.34 -1.78
N PHE A 19 -6.71 13.99 -2.33
CA PHE A 19 -7.44 12.76 -2.02
C PHE A 19 -6.92 11.51 -2.76
N TYR A 20 -6.14 11.66 -3.82
CA TYR A 20 -5.59 10.53 -4.59
C TYR A 20 -4.10 10.38 -4.34
N CYS A 21 -3.78 9.76 -3.19
CA CYS A 21 -2.43 9.55 -2.73
C CYS A 21 -2.25 8.14 -2.15
N ILE A 22 -1.15 7.47 -2.52
CA ILE A 22 -0.69 6.22 -1.90
C ILE A 22 0.70 6.41 -1.29
N SER A 23 1.02 5.61 -0.28
CA SER A 23 2.33 5.55 0.39
C SER A 23 2.43 4.24 1.18
N ASP A 24 3.58 3.99 1.81
CA ASP A 24 3.74 2.81 2.67
C ASP A 24 2.67 2.77 3.78
N VAL A 25 2.36 3.94 4.38
CA VAL A 25 1.31 4.08 5.40
C VAL A 25 -0.08 3.72 4.88
N TYR A 26 -0.38 4.01 3.60
CA TYR A 26 -1.64 3.61 2.98
C TYR A 26 -1.77 2.08 2.98
N PHE A 27 -0.74 1.37 2.51
CA PHE A 27 -0.76 -0.09 2.48
C PHE A 27 -0.73 -0.72 3.88
N HIS A 28 -0.03 -0.12 4.84
CA HIS A 28 -0.06 -0.56 6.24
C HIS A 28 -1.46 -0.53 6.83
N ARG A 29 -2.21 0.55 6.58
CA ARG A 29 -3.61 0.67 7.02
C ARG A 29 -4.50 -0.38 6.39
N LEU A 30 -4.29 -0.68 5.10
CA LEU A 30 -4.99 -1.76 4.41
C LEU A 30 -4.67 -3.12 5.03
N TYR A 31 -3.40 -3.40 5.37
CA TYR A 31 -3.01 -4.67 5.99
C TYR A 31 -3.65 -4.87 7.37
N ILE A 32 -3.66 -3.81 8.20
CA ILE A 32 -4.36 -3.86 9.49
C ILE A 32 -5.86 -4.07 9.29
N THR A 33 -6.48 -3.34 8.36
CA THR A 33 -7.92 -3.44 8.06
C THR A 33 -8.28 -4.84 7.56
N LYS A 34 -7.46 -5.44 6.69
CA LYS A 34 -7.60 -6.82 6.22
C LYS A 34 -7.56 -7.81 7.39
N THR A 35 -6.65 -7.60 8.34
CA THR A 35 -6.47 -8.52 9.47
C THR A 35 -7.56 -8.37 10.53
N TYR A 36 -8.03 -7.14 10.78
CA TYR A 36 -9.05 -6.82 11.78
C TYR A 36 -10.31 -6.25 11.14
N ASN A 37 -10.83 -6.95 10.13
CA ASN A 37 -11.95 -6.49 9.31
C ASN A 37 -13.18 -6.14 10.17
N ALA A 38 -13.58 -7.04 11.07
CA ALA A 38 -14.74 -6.86 11.95
C ALA A 38 -14.62 -5.67 12.93
N LEU A 39 -13.41 -5.16 13.17
CA LEU A 39 -13.13 -4.04 14.08
C LEU A 39 -12.83 -2.73 13.33
N SER A 40 -12.94 -2.74 12.00
CA SER A 40 -12.59 -1.62 11.14
C SER A 40 -13.81 -0.77 10.78
N ASP A 41 -13.61 0.55 10.65
CA ASP A 41 -14.68 1.45 10.24
C ASP A 41 -15.05 1.29 8.76
N ASN A 42 -16.29 1.68 8.40
CA ASN A 42 -16.81 1.58 7.03
C ASN A 42 -15.91 2.27 5.99
N ARG A 43 -15.24 3.35 6.37
CA ARG A 43 -14.31 4.06 5.47
C ARG A 43 -13.12 3.17 5.13
N SER A 44 -12.54 2.51 6.13
CA SER A 44 -11.40 1.59 5.96
C SER A 44 -11.81 0.37 5.13
N LEU A 45 -13.01 -0.18 5.38
CA LEU A 45 -13.54 -1.30 4.62
C LEU A 45 -13.78 -0.95 3.14
N LYS A 46 -14.29 0.26 2.85
CA LYS A 46 -14.40 0.77 1.46
C LYS A 46 -13.05 0.89 0.79
N GLN A 47 -12.03 1.42 1.49
CA GLN A 47 -10.66 1.49 0.96
C GLN A 47 -10.09 0.10 0.66
N LEU A 48 -10.35 -0.88 1.53
CA LEU A 48 -9.93 -2.26 1.32
C LEU A 48 -10.65 -2.92 0.13
N ALA A 49 -11.94 -2.64 -0.07
CA ALA A 49 -12.68 -3.10 -1.23
C ALA A 49 -12.10 -2.51 -2.54
N SER A 50 -11.83 -1.20 -2.57
CA SER A 50 -11.16 -0.56 -3.71
C SER A 50 -9.78 -1.16 -3.97
N PHE A 51 -8.99 -1.45 -2.93
CA PHE A 51 -7.71 -2.15 -3.07
C PHE A 51 -7.89 -3.50 -3.79
N TYR A 52 -8.84 -4.33 -3.36
CA TYR A 52 -9.07 -5.63 -4.00
C TYR A 52 -9.48 -5.48 -5.46
N GLU A 53 -10.28 -4.49 -5.80
CA GLU A 53 -10.68 -4.22 -7.17
C GLU A 53 -9.50 -3.76 -8.04
N VAL A 54 -8.65 -2.86 -7.53
CA VAL A 54 -7.40 -2.47 -8.20
C VAL A 54 -6.51 -3.68 -8.43
N MET A 55 -6.31 -4.52 -7.42
CA MET A 55 -5.46 -5.71 -7.53
C MET A 55 -5.98 -6.70 -8.58
N LYS A 56 -7.29 -6.77 -8.88
CA LYS A 56 -7.80 -7.60 -9.98
C LYS A 56 -7.44 -7.06 -11.37
N ARG A 57 -7.34 -5.73 -11.51
CA ARG A 57 -7.14 -5.03 -12.79
C ARG A 57 -5.67 -4.83 -13.15
N LEU A 58 -4.77 -4.86 -12.18
CA LEU A 58 -3.32 -4.78 -12.42
C LEU A 58 -2.78 -5.98 -13.20
N ASN A 59 -1.64 -5.88 -13.87
CA ASN A 59 -0.96 -7.06 -14.40
C ASN A 59 -0.38 -7.93 -13.27
N MET A 60 -0.04 -9.19 -13.57
CA MET A 60 0.41 -10.15 -12.55
C MET A 60 1.70 -9.72 -11.84
N GLU A 61 2.68 -9.14 -12.56
CA GLU A 61 3.95 -8.70 -11.97
C GLU A 61 3.73 -7.58 -10.95
N ASP A 62 2.95 -6.57 -11.31
CA ASP A 62 2.67 -5.42 -10.45
C ASP A 62 1.85 -5.86 -9.21
N ARG A 63 0.94 -6.83 -9.36
CA ARG A 63 0.23 -7.43 -8.22
C ARG A 63 1.19 -8.11 -7.26
N ILE A 64 2.09 -8.96 -7.79
CA ILE A 64 3.02 -9.74 -6.98
C ILE A 64 3.92 -8.80 -6.19
N ILE A 65 4.57 -7.83 -6.84
CA ILE A 65 5.53 -6.96 -6.16
C ILE A 65 4.86 -6.13 -5.05
N ILE A 66 3.63 -5.65 -5.25
CA ILE A 66 2.87 -4.90 -4.25
C ILE A 66 2.42 -5.82 -3.11
N TYR A 67 1.80 -6.95 -3.43
CA TYR A 67 1.26 -7.86 -2.42
C TYR A 67 2.36 -8.48 -1.56
N GLU A 68 3.45 -8.91 -2.19
CA GLU A 68 4.59 -9.47 -1.48
C GLU A 68 5.25 -8.44 -0.57
N LYS A 69 5.46 -7.21 -1.08
CA LYS A 69 6.11 -6.16 -0.32
C LYS A 69 5.31 -5.77 0.93
N TYR A 70 4.03 -5.48 0.75
CA TYR A 70 3.22 -4.80 1.76
C TYR A 70 2.32 -5.72 2.58
N PHE A 71 2.14 -6.98 2.19
CA PHE A 71 1.22 -7.90 2.85
C PHE A 71 1.84 -9.26 3.17
N LYS A 72 2.38 -9.99 2.17
CA LYS A 72 2.87 -11.37 2.37
C LYS A 72 4.07 -11.42 3.31
N TYR A 73 5.06 -10.55 3.10
CA TYR A 73 6.29 -10.52 3.89
C TYR A 73 6.31 -9.36 4.90
N ALA A 74 5.20 -8.63 5.04
CA ALA A 74 5.09 -7.55 6.00
C ALA A 74 4.84 -8.08 7.41
N MET A 75 5.55 -7.50 8.38
CA MET A 75 5.38 -7.81 9.80
C MET A 75 4.43 -6.81 10.45
N MET A 76 3.55 -7.30 11.33
CA MET A 76 2.68 -6.48 12.15
C MET A 76 2.91 -6.79 13.63
N ARG A 77 3.01 -5.75 14.45
CA ARG A 77 3.16 -5.86 15.91
C ARG A 77 2.31 -4.85 16.64
N VAL A 78 1.98 -5.13 17.90
CA VAL A 78 1.27 -4.19 18.76
C VAL A 78 2.17 -2.97 19.04
N SER A 79 1.59 -1.77 18.94
CA SER A 79 2.25 -0.52 19.29
C SER A 79 2.51 -0.46 20.79
N LYS A 80 3.76 -0.14 21.18
CA LYS A 80 4.14 0.11 22.59
C LYS A 80 3.80 1.53 23.05
N ASP A 81 3.38 2.38 22.13
CA ASP A 81 3.01 3.77 22.42
C ASP A 81 1.72 3.82 23.24
N LYS A 82 1.84 4.28 24.50
CA LYS A 82 0.74 4.40 25.44
C LYS A 82 -0.14 5.63 25.17
N TYR A 83 0.35 6.61 24.41
CA TYR A 83 -0.32 7.89 24.13
C TYR A 83 -1.08 7.91 22.81
N LYS A 84 -0.90 6.90 21.94
CA LYS A 84 -1.77 6.72 20.78
C LYS A 84 -3.16 6.33 21.26
N ASN A 85 -4.07 7.29 21.16
CA ASN A 85 -5.50 7.10 21.41
C ASN A 85 -5.98 5.81 20.71
N LYS A 86 -6.18 4.75 21.50
CA LYS A 86 -6.41 3.36 21.04
C LYS A 86 -7.82 3.15 20.45
N VAL A 87 -8.55 4.23 20.20
CA VAL A 87 -9.93 4.22 19.72
C VAL A 87 -10.04 3.51 18.36
N LYS A 88 -9.06 3.73 17.46
CA LYS A 88 -9.04 3.09 16.14
C LYS A 88 -8.07 1.92 16.10
N ILE A 89 -8.49 0.81 15.49
CA ILE A 89 -7.67 -0.41 15.37
C ILE A 89 -6.34 -0.14 14.65
N GLN A 90 -6.32 0.75 13.67
CA GLN A 90 -5.12 1.13 12.91
C GLN A 90 -4.04 1.80 13.78
N ASN A 91 -4.41 2.41 14.90
CA ASN A 91 -3.45 3.05 15.80
C ASN A 91 -2.82 2.06 16.79
N LYS A 92 -3.43 0.87 16.97
CA LYS A 92 -2.96 -0.14 17.91
C LYS A 92 -1.78 -0.95 17.37
N TYR A 93 -1.55 -0.92 16.06
CA TYR A 93 -0.53 -1.74 15.41
C TYR A 93 0.48 -0.90 14.65
N ILE A 94 1.70 -1.42 14.59
CA ILE A 94 2.78 -0.94 13.75
C ILE A 94 3.03 -2.02 12.71
N VAL A 95 3.01 -1.63 11.45
CA VAL A 95 3.37 -2.49 10.32
C VAL A 95 4.74 -2.07 9.81
N LYS A 96 5.54 -3.05 9.41
CA LYS A 96 6.79 -2.85 8.68
C LYS A 96 6.78 -3.76 7.46
N GLU A 97 6.81 -3.15 6.29
CA GLU A 97 6.96 -3.82 5.00
C GLU A 97 8.37 -4.40 4.85
N VAL A 98 8.52 -5.40 3.98
CA VAL A 98 9.85 -5.93 3.64
C VAL A 98 10.68 -4.84 2.95
N SER A 99 11.96 -4.79 3.30
CA SER A 99 12.87 -3.81 2.71
C SER A 99 13.07 -4.10 1.22
N ASN A 100 13.36 -3.05 0.44
CA ASN A 100 13.61 -3.23 -1.01
C ASN A 100 14.80 -4.17 -1.26
N VAL A 101 15.81 -4.17 -0.38
CA VAL A 101 16.99 -5.04 -0.49
C VAL A 101 16.61 -6.50 -0.26
N GLU A 102 15.86 -6.80 0.79
CA GLU A 102 15.42 -8.18 1.08
C GLU A 102 14.49 -8.70 -0.01
N HIS A 103 13.57 -7.87 -0.50
CA HIS A 103 12.64 -8.28 -1.54
C HIS A 103 13.34 -8.48 -2.90
N ALA A 104 14.27 -7.59 -3.28
CA ALA A 104 15.09 -7.77 -4.48
C ALA A 104 15.88 -9.09 -4.44
N LYS A 105 16.47 -9.42 -3.27
CA LYS A 105 17.13 -10.71 -3.05
C LYS A 105 16.19 -11.89 -3.21
N ALA A 106 14.99 -11.82 -2.62
CA ALA A 106 13.98 -12.88 -2.73
C ALA A 106 13.49 -13.10 -4.18
N MET A 107 13.46 -12.02 -4.98
CA MET A 107 13.13 -12.07 -6.41
C MET A 107 14.32 -12.41 -7.32
N ASN A 108 15.53 -12.58 -6.76
CA ASN A 108 16.77 -12.80 -7.52
C ASN A 108 17.05 -11.73 -8.59
N ILE A 109 16.82 -10.45 -8.27
CA ILE A 109 17.08 -9.30 -9.14
C ILE A 109 17.94 -8.25 -8.44
N THR A 110 18.49 -7.32 -9.22
CA THR A 110 19.25 -6.20 -8.63
C THR A 110 18.34 -5.23 -7.88
N ILE A 111 18.89 -4.50 -6.92
CA ILE A 111 18.15 -3.47 -6.18
C ILE A 111 17.65 -2.34 -7.08
N ASN A 112 18.36 -2.03 -8.17
CA ASN A 112 17.99 -0.97 -9.10
C ASN A 112 16.79 -1.41 -9.94
N GLU A 113 16.86 -2.61 -10.53
CA GLU A 113 15.75 -3.21 -11.26
C GLU A 113 14.51 -3.35 -10.38
N TYR A 114 14.67 -3.78 -9.12
CA TYR A 114 13.58 -3.84 -8.16
C TYR A 114 12.92 -2.47 -7.94
N LYS A 115 13.71 -1.41 -7.76
CA LYS A 115 13.19 -0.06 -7.56
C LYS A 115 12.41 0.45 -8.77
N GLU A 116 12.88 0.17 -9.98
CA GLU A 116 12.19 0.53 -11.22
C GLU A 116 10.86 -0.21 -11.37
N ARG A 117 10.87 -1.54 -11.16
CA ARG A 117 9.65 -2.37 -11.19
C ARG A 117 8.64 -1.93 -10.12
N LEU A 118 9.11 -1.63 -8.90
CA LEU A 118 8.24 -1.14 -7.83
C LEU A 118 7.67 0.25 -8.16
N ASP A 119 8.46 1.17 -8.70
CA ASP A 119 8.00 2.50 -9.10
C ASP A 119 6.89 2.41 -10.16
N ARG A 120 7.11 1.57 -11.19
CA ARG A 120 6.13 1.28 -12.22
C ARG A 120 4.84 0.71 -11.62
N ALA A 121 4.96 -0.30 -10.76
CA ALA A 121 3.81 -0.95 -10.13
C ALA A 121 2.98 0.02 -9.28
N LEU A 122 3.63 0.90 -8.50
CA LEU A 122 2.95 1.89 -7.67
C LEU A 122 2.25 2.97 -8.50
N ARG A 123 2.86 3.41 -9.61
CA ARG A 123 2.21 4.32 -10.57
C ARG A 123 0.98 3.68 -11.21
N ASN A 124 1.10 2.42 -11.65
CA ASN A 124 -0.01 1.67 -12.24
C ASN A 124 -1.13 1.47 -11.21
N TYR A 125 -0.79 1.08 -9.98
CA TYR A 125 -1.75 0.95 -8.88
C TYR A 125 -2.52 2.26 -8.67
N LEU A 126 -1.84 3.41 -8.57
CA LEU A 126 -2.52 4.69 -8.36
C LEU A 126 -3.40 5.06 -9.55
N ASN A 127 -2.96 4.83 -10.79
CA ASN A 127 -3.78 5.07 -11.98
C ASN A 127 -5.08 4.28 -11.92
N THR A 128 -4.98 2.97 -11.70
CA THR A 128 -6.14 2.07 -11.61
C THR A 128 -7.02 2.40 -10.40
N LEU A 129 -6.43 2.79 -9.27
CA LEU A 129 -7.18 3.21 -8.10
C LEU A 129 -8.06 4.42 -8.42
N ILE A 130 -7.55 5.39 -9.18
CA ILE A 130 -8.34 6.55 -9.61
C ILE A 130 -9.51 6.09 -10.46
N ASP A 131 -9.31 5.19 -11.42
CA ASP A 131 -10.40 4.65 -12.24
C ASP A 131 -11.49 4.01 -11.36
N VAL A 132 -11.10 3.09 -10.48
CA VAL A 132 -12.00 2.33 -9.58
C VAL A 132 -12.84 3.21 -8.67
N VAL A 133 -12.35 4.37 -8.26
CA VAL A 133 -13.07 5.27 -7.33
C VAL A 133 -13.82 6.41 -8.02
N THR A 134 -13.67 6.53 -9.34
CA THR A 134 -14.38 7.53 -10.17
C THR A 134 -15.43 6.92 -11.10
N GLU A 135 -15.36 5.61 -11.35
CA GLU A 135 -16.45 4.80 -11.92
C GLU A 135 -17.66 4.73 -10.97
#